data_AF-A0A346PEY3-F1
#
_entry.id   AF-A0A346PEY3-F1
#
_cell.length_a   1.000
_cell.length_b   1.000
_cell.length_c   1.000
_cell.angle_alpha   90.00
_cell.angle_beta   90.00
_cell.angle_gamma   90.00
#
_symmetry.space_group_name_H-M   'P 1'
#
loop_
_entity.id
_entity.type
_entity.pdbx_description
1 polymer ?
#
loop_
_entity_poly.entity_id
_entity_poly.type
_entity_poly.pdbx_seq_one_letter_code
_entity_poly.pdbx_strand_id
1 'polypeptide(L)' 'MRGNQRSDGSWTMRETVKSVLFRTSGSTTIEECRRCGKTIEHGDSDCPACGCTETVTYEIT' A
#
# COMPACT_ATOMS: atom_id res chain seq x y z
N MET A 1 38.81 33.47 -3.89
CA MET A 1 38.04 33.57 -2.62
C MET A 1 36.66 32.98 -2.86
N ARG A 2 36.23 32.06 -1.97
CA ARG A 2 34.83 31.58 -1.75
C ARG A 2 34.24 30.69 -2.85
N GLY A 3 33.65 29.53 -2.60
CA GLY A 3 33.36 28.80 -1.36
C GLY A 3 32.59 27.54 -1.73
N ASN A 4 33.12 26.40 -1.33
CA ASN A 4 32.53 25.06 -1.43
C ASN A 4 31.25 24.98 -0.59
N GLN A 5 30.09 24.76 -1.22
CA GLN A 5 28.85 24.42 -0.53
C GLN A 5 28.38 23.05 -1.03
N ARG A 6 29.01 22.02 -0.48
CA ARG A 6 28.42 20.69 -0.37
C ARG A 6 27.24 20.82 0.57
N SER A 7 26.02 20.74 0.04
CA SER A 7 24.80 20.66 0.83
C SER A 7 24.76 19.30 1.54
N ASP A 8 25.31 19.31 2.74
CA ASP A 8 25.19 18.30 3.78
C ASP A 8 23.70 18.02 4.05
N GLY A 9 23.36 16.75 4.11
CA GLY A 9 21.99 16.25 4.19
C GLY A 9 21.28 16.68 5.48
N SER A 10 20.59 17.82 5.45
CA SER A 10 19.47 18.05 6.34
C SER A 10 18.31 17.19 5.87
N TRP A 11 18.35 15.91 6.23
CA TRP A 11 17.18 15.05 6.12
C TRP A 11 16.19 15.55 7.17
N THR A 12 15.33 16.47 6.74
CA THR A 12 14.31 17.03 7.63
C THR A 12 13.48 15.87 8.17
N MET A 13 13.04 15.95 9.42
CA MET A 13 12.17 14.92 10.02
C MET A 13 10.96 14.60 9.12
N ARG A 14 10.53 15.59 8.33
CA ARG A 14 9.48 15.48 7.33
C ARG A 14 9.79 14.47 6.23
N GLU A 15 11.02 14.46 5.72
CA GLU A 15 11.47 13.47 4.74
C GLU A 15 11.56 12.07 5.36
N THR A 16 12.00 11.94 6.63
CA THR A 16 12.03 10.63 7.33
C THR A 16 10.65 10.03 7.45
N VAL A 17 9.71 10.83 7.95
CA VAL A 17 8.33 10.40 8.17
C VAL A 17 7.70 10.03 6.83
N LYS A 18 7.97 10.80 5.77
CA LYS A 18 7.51 10.49 4.42
C LYS A 18 8.09 9.14 3.95
N SER A 19 9.38 8.90 4.10
CA SER A 19 9.97 7.62 3.70
C SER A 19 9.52 6.42 4.55
N VAL A 20 9.00 6.61 5.76
CA VAL A 20 8.45 5.50 6.57
C VAL A 20 6.99 5.23 6.21
N LEU A 21 6.17 6.28 6.09
CA LEU A 21 4.74 6.15 5.75
C LEU A 21 4.55 5.72 4.29
N PHE A 22 5.36 6.25 3.39
CA PHE A 22 5.30 5.96 1.94
C PHE A 22 6.39 4.98 1.49
N ARG A 23 7.01 4.24 2.42
CA ARG A 23 8.00 3.19 2.09
C ARG A 23 7.40 2.06 1.24
N THR A 24 6.08 1.93 1.30
CA THR A 24 5.29 1.05 0.46
C THR A 24 4.57 1.90 -0.59
N SER A 25 5.31 2.41 -1.58
CA SER A 25 4.72 2.90 -2.84
C SER A 25 4.34 1.73 -3.76
N GLY A 26 3.94 0.60 -3.19
CA GLY A 26 3.32 -0.50 -3.91
C GLY A 26 1.83 -0.35 -3.70
N SER A 27 1.05 -0.35 -4.78
CA SER A 27 -0.39 -0.36 -4.69
C SER A 27 -0.83 -1.47 -3.74
N THR A 28 -1.56 -1.12 -2.68
CA THR A 28 -2.15 -2.13 -1.81
C THR A 28 -3.43 -2.60 -2.48
N THR A 29 -3.44 -3.86 -2.89
CA THR A 29 -4.62 -4.49 -3.49
C THR A 29 -5.34 -5.29 -2.42
N ILE A 30 -6.63 -5.00 -2.23
CA ILE A 30 -7.50 -5.72 -1.29
C ILE A 30 -8.60 -6.40 -2.11
N GLU A 31 -8.77 -7.70 -1.93
CA GLU A 31 -9.85 -8.46 -2.55
C GLU A 31 -10.91 -8.86 -1.51
N GLU A 32 -12.18 -8.64 -1.83
CA GLU A 32 -13.29 -8.86 -0.90
C GLU A 32 -14.46 -9.58 -1.60
N CYS A 33 -15.13 -10.48 -0.90
CA CYS A 33 -16.33 -11.12 -1.40
C CYS A 33 -17.48 -10.10 -1.50
N ARG A 34 -18.08 -10.00 -2.69
CA ARG A 34 -19.21 -9.10 -2.96
C ARG A 34 -20.47 -9.39 -2.14
N ARG A 35 -20.62 -10.63 -1.68
CA ARG A 35 -21.85 -11.09 -1.01
C ARG A 35 -21.79 -10.92 0.50
N CYS A 36 -20.68 -11.26 1.13
CA CYS A 36 -20.58 -11.26 2.59
C CYS A 36 -19.55 -10.27 3.15
N GLY A 37 -18.75 -9.60 2.31
CA GLY A 37 -17.74 -8.62 2.73
C GLY A 37 -16.50 -9.25 3.36
N LYS A 38 -16.30 -10.58 3.27
CA LYS A 38 -15.08 -11.21 3.77
C LYS A 38 -13.91 -10.91 2.82
N THR A 39 -12.78 -10.48 3.36
CA THR A 39 -11.52 -10.40 2.62
C THR A 39 -11.06 -11.79 2.15
N ILE A 40 -10.71 -11.87 0.87
CA ILE A 40 -10.26 -13.09 0.20
C ILE A 40 -8.75 -12.99 -0.01
N GLU A 41 -8.05 -14.06 0.35
CA GLU A 41 -6.61 -14.16 0.12
C GLU A 41 -6.37 -14.39 -1.38
N HIS A 42 -5.28 -13.84 -1.91
CA HIS A 42 -5.00 -13.93 -3.35
C HIS A 42 -4.84 -15.39 -3.80
N GLY A 43 -5.73 -15.86 -4.68
CA GLY A 43 -5.70 -17.21 -5.25
C GLY A 43 -6.87 -18.11 -4.87
N ASP A 44 -7.72 -17.70 -3.94
CA ASP A 44 -8.99 -18.39 -3.68
C ASP A 44 -9.99 -18.12 -4.84
N SER A 45 -10.58 -19.18 -5.39
CA SER A 45 -11.55 -19.08 -6.50
C SER A 45 -12.98 -18.78 -6.03
N ASP A 46 -13.26 -19.06 -4.76
CA ASP A 46 -14.55 -18.90 -4.12
C ASP A 46 -14.38 -18.45 -2.66
N CYS A 47 -15.37 -17.71 -2.17
CA CYS A 47 -15.35 -17.21 -0.80
C CYS A 47 -15.55 -18.38 0.18
N PRO A 48 -14.59 -18.67 1.08
CA PRO A 48 -14.68 -19.79 2.01
C PRO A 48 -15.79 -19.63 3.06
N ALA A 49 -16.37 -18.44 3.19
CA ALA A 49 -17.46 -18.18 4.15
C ALA A 49 -18.85 -18.37 3.57
N CYS A 50 -19.06 -18.11 2.27
CA CYS A 50 -20.40 -18.15 1.66
C CYS A 50 -20.48 -18.89 0.33
N GLY A 51 -19.36 -19.37 -0.20
CA GLY A 51 -19.26 -20.13 -1.45
C GLY A 51 -19.47 -19.32 -2.72
N CYS A 52 -19.55 -17.99 -2.64
CA CYS A 52 -19.68 -17.14 -3.84
C CYS A 52 -18.34 -16.87 -4.49
N THR A 53 -18.32 -16.85 -5.82
CA THR A 53 -17.14 -16.57 -6.65
C THR A 53 -17.01 -15.08 -7.00
N GLU A 54 -18.02 -14.27 -6.71
CA GLU A 54 -18.01 -12.84 -7.02
C GLU A 54 -17.18 -12.07 -5.97
N THR A 55 -16.11 -11.45 -6.43
CA THR A 55 -15.23 -10.59 -5.63
C THR A 55 -15.19 -9.16 -6.17
N VAL A 56 -14.76 -8.23 -5.34
CA VAL A 56 -14.43 -6.85 -5.70
C VAL A 56 -13.01 -6.56 -5.23
N THR A 57 -12.27 -5.86 -6.07
CA THR A 57 -10.88 -5.49 -5.80
C THR A 57 -10.79 -3.99 -5.61
N TYR A 58 -10.14 -3.58 -4.53
CA TYR A 58 -9.81 -2.19 -4.24
C TYR A 58 -8.31 -1.97 -4.41
N GLU A 59 -7.95 -0.92 -5.13
CA GLU A 59 -6.58 -0.45 -5.21
C GLU A 59 -6.43 0.82 -4.37
N ILE A 60 -5.51 0.80 -3.42
CA ILE A 60 -5.17 1.98 -2.63
C ILE A 60 -3.86 2.55 -3.19
N THR A 61 -3.98 3.70 -3.86
CA THR A 61 -2.89 4.47 -4.50
C THR A 61 -2.62 5.79 -3.79
#